data_AF-A0A1V3RF23-F1
#
_entry.id   AF-A0A1V3RF23-F1
#
_cell.length_a   1.000
_cell.length_b   1.000
_cell.length_c   1.000
_cell.angle_alpha   90.00
_cell.angle_beta   90.00
_cell.angle_gamma   90.00
#
_symmetry.space_group_name_H-M   'P 1'
#
loop_
_entity.id
_entity.type
_entity.pdbx_description
1 polymer ?
#
loop_
_entity_poly.entity_id
_entity_poly.type
_entity_poly.pdbx_seq_one_letter_code
_entity_poly.pdbx_strand_id
1 'polypeptide(L)'
;MTKKLFITAVLLGTISFANAQSMGDITKAASTAKTASASSFDVASISNQVMGVLSPKLKLTDAQKPAVNALVNETLNKKKNLLPTIATDKAGYTSKMTANRESFTAKMKKIVSPTQFTALTALLPKSALAVTPLVQMLY
;
A
#
# COMPACT_ATOMS: atom_id res chain seq x y z
N MET A 1 16.25 -52.92 45.36
CA MET A 1 15.03 -52.62 46.15
C MET A 1 15.31 -51.31 46.86
N THR A 2 14.56 -50.22 46.73
CA THR A 2 13.11 -50.06 46.74
C THR A 2 12.68 -48.92 45.80
N LYS A 3 11.61 -49.18 45.05
CA LYS A 3 10.94 -48.26 44.15
C LYS A 3 10.11 -47.27 44.98
N LYS A 4 10.10 -45.99 44.60
CA LYS A 4 9.06 -45.05 45.05
C LYS A 4 8.34 -44.48 43.83
N LEU A 5 7.15 -45.04 43.64
CA LEU A 5 6.07 -44.55 42.80
C LEU A 5 5.51 -43.27 43.40
N PHE A 6 5.24 -42.26 42.55
CA PHE A 6 4.15 -41.33 42.78
C PHE A 6 3.37 -41.14 41.48
N ILE A 7 2.15 -41.65 41.50
CA ILE A 7 1.09 -41.45 40.52
C ILE A 7 0.14 -40.44 41.15
N THR A 8 -0.11 -39.32 40.48
CA THR A 8 -1.34 -38.56 40.71
C THR A 8 -1.86 -38.07 39.36
N ALA A 9 -3.03 -38.60 38.99
CA ALA A 9 -3.85 -38.24 37.84
C ALA A 9 -4.66 -36.95 38.11
N VAL A 10 -5.55 -36.60 37.16
CA VAL A 10 -6.61 -35.56 37.17
C VAL A 10 -6.13 -34.25 36.49
N LEU A 11 -6.68 -33.73 35.38
CA LEU A 11 -7.93 -33.95 34.65
C LEU A 11 -7.75 -33.43 33.21
N LEU A 12 -8.13 -34.21 32.19
CA LEU A 12 -8.25 -33.75 30.81
C LEU A 12 -9.52 -32.90 30.67
N GLY A 13 -9.37 -31.59 30.52
CA GLY A 13 -10.47 -30.68 30.16
C GLY A 13 -10.80 -30.80 28.67
N THR A 14 -11.88 -31.52 28.34
CA THR A 14 -12.48 -31.53 27.01
C THR A 14 -13.20 -30.21 26.73
N ILE A 15 -12.69 -29.43 25.77
CA ILE A 15 -13.43 -28.28 25.23
C ILE A 15 -14.42 -28.81 24.19
N SER A 16 -15.68 -28.95 24.58
CA SER A 16 -16.82 -29.10 23.67
C SER A 16 -17.47 -27.72 23.51
N PHE A 17 -17.27 -27.07 22.36
CA PHE A 17 -18.08 -25.91 21.98
C PHE A 17 -19.33 -26.41 21.28
N ALA A 18 -20.42 -26.52 22.04
CA ALA A 18 -21.76 -26.62 21.48
C ALA A 18 -22.12 -25.29 20.81
N ASN A 19 -22.46 -25.33 19.52
CA ASN A 19 -23.08 -24.20 18.83
C ASN A 19 -24.54 -24.11 19.28
N ALA A 20 -24.80 -23.31 20.31
CA ALA A 20 -26.16 -22.91 20.65
C ALA A 20 -26.60 -21.83 19.65
N GLN A 21 -27.60 -22.17 18.84
CA GLN A 21 -28.33 -21.23 17.99
C GLN A 21 -29.12 -20.28 18.89
N SER A 22 -28.91 -18.98 18.73
CA SER A 22 -29.86 -17.95 19.15
C SER A 22 -30.28 -17.17 17.90
N MET A 23 -31.51 -17.42 17.46
CA MET A 23 -32.23 -16.54 16.56
C MET A 23 -32.65 -15.31 17.36
N GLY A 24 -32.16 -14.14 16.99
CA GLY A 24 -32.54 -12.89 17.62
C GLY A 24 -31.59 -11.78 17.22
N ASP A 25 -31.97 -11.07 16.16
CA ASP A 25 -31.50 -9.72 15.82
C ASP A 25 -29.98 -9.53 15.63
N ILE A 26 -29.48 -9.82 14.42
CA ILE A 26 -28.17 -9.35 13.96
C ILE A 26 -28.30 -8.80 12.53
N THR A 27 -29.05 -7.71 12.37
CA THR A 27 -28.73 -6.77 11.28
C THR A 27 -27.54 -5.95 11.76
N LYS A 28 -26.32 -6.40 11.43
CA LYS A 28 -25.02 -5.68 11.44
C LYS A 28 -23.90 -6.55 12.01
N ALA A 29 -23.33 -7.41 11.18
CA ALA A 29 -21.91 -7.78 11.17
C ALA A 29 -21.71 -9.02 10.27
N ALA A 30 -21.98 -8.85 8.96
CA ALA A 30 -21.39 -9.77 7.98
C ALA A 30 -19.90 -9.41 7.88
N SER A 31 -19.13 -10.00 8.78
CA SER A 31 -17.68 -10.11 8.74
C SER A 31 -17.26 -10.67 7.40
N THR A 32 -17.02 -9.78 6.43
CA THR A 32 -16.23 -10.14 5.26
C THR A 32 -14.80 -10.27 5.77
N ALA A 33 -14.42 -11.49 6.14
CA ALA A 33 -13.05 -11.87 6.37
C ALA A 33 -12.27 -11.66 5.07
N LYS A 34 -11.84 -10.41 4.85
CA LYS A 34 -10.84 -10.07 3.86
C LYS A 34 -9.55 -10.71 4.35
N THR A 35 -9.29 -11.92 3.88
CA THR A 35 -7.93 -12.46 3.80
C THR A 35 -7.03 -11.33 3.38
N ALA A 36 -6.16 -10.89 4.29
CA ALA A 36 -5.11 -9.92 4.00
C ALA A 36 -4.14 -10.62 3.05
N SER A 37 -4.52 -10.66 1.77
CA SER A 37 -3.62 -10.96 0.68
C SER A 37 -2.48 -9.99 0.84
N ALA A 38 -1.24 -10.50 0.91
CA ALA A 38 -0.04 -9.68 0.74
C ALA A 38 -0.36 -8.71 -0.40
N SER A 39 -0.42 -7.41 -0.08
CA SER A 39 -1.00 -6.40 -0.94
C SER A 39 -0.23 -6.39 -2.26
N SER A 40 -0.74 -7.12 -3.24
CA SER A 40 -0.23 -7.12 -4.60
C SER A 40 -0.21 -5.68 -5.06
N PHE A 41 0.95 -5.21 -5.49
CA PHE A 41 1.14 -3.84 -5.91
C PHE A 41 0.28 -3.57 -7.16
N ASP A 42 -0.93 -3.04 -6.92
CA ASP A 42 -1.93 -2.77 -7.95
C ASP A 42 -1.71 -1.38 -8.54
N VAL A 43 -1.05 -1.37 -9.70
CA VAL A 43 -0.73 -0.14 -10.44
C VAL A 43 -2.00 0.63 -10.80
N ALA A 44 -3.07 -0.05 -11.22
CA ALA A 44 -4.29 0.62 -11.68
C ALA A 44 -5.00 1.32 -10.52
N SER A 45 -5.18 0.62 -9.40
CA SER A 45 -5.78 1.20 -8.20
C SER A 45 -4.96 2.38 -7.67
N ILE A 46 -3.64 2.23 -7.54
CA ILE A 46 -2.78 3.30 -7.02
C ILE A 46 -2.75 4.49 -7.99
N SER A 47 -2.72 4.25 -9.30
CA SER A 47 -2.75 5.31 -10.32
C SER A 47 -4.03 6.14 -10.20
N ASN A 48 -5.19 5.49 -10.05
CA ASN A 48 -6.47 6.18 -9.88
C ASN A 48 -6.48 7.05 -8.61
N GLN A 49 -5.94 6.54 -7.50
CA GLN A 49 -5.84 7.30 -6.25
C GLN A 49 -4.89 8.50 -6.38
N VAL A 50 -3.74 8.32 -7.02
CA VAL A 50 -2.78 9.42 -7.28
C VAL A 50 -3.39 10.47 -8.20
N MET A 51 -4.03 10.07 -9.30
CA MET A 51 -4.71 10.99 -10.22
C MET A 51 -5.88 11.72 -9.54
N GLY A 52 -6.58 11.06 -8.62
CA GLY A 52 -7.60 11.68 -7.77
C GLY A 52 -7.07 12.78 -6.86
N VAL A 53 -5.78 12.74 -6.49
CA VAL A 53 -5.10 13.82 -5.76
C VAL A 53 -4.57 14.89 -6.71
N LEU A 54 -3.81 14.47 -7.74
CA LEU A 54 -3.10 15.41 -8.61
C LEU A 54 -4.04 16.26 -9.46
N SER A 55 -5.10 15.66 -10.03
CA SER A 55 -6.00 16.37 -10.95
C SER A 55 -6.66 17.61 -10.33
N PRO A 56 -7.35 17.51 -9.18
CA PRO A 56 -7.96 18.68 -8.56
C PRO A 56 -6.93 19.62 -7.92
N LYS A 57 -5.88 19.10 -7.28
CA LYS A 57 -4.92 19.94 -6.54
C LYS A 57 -4.01 20.75 -7.47
N LEU A 58 -3.68 20.21 -8.63
CA LEU A 58 -2.90 20.92 -9.66
C LEU A 58 -3.79 21.61 -10.69
N LYS A 59 -5.11 21.46 -10.60
CA LYS A 59 -6.07 21.95 -11.60
C LYS A 59 -5.63 21.54 -13.02
N LEU A 60 -5.35 20.24 -13.20
CA LEU A 60 -4.88 19.72 -14.48
C LEU A 60 -5.93 19.93 -15.57
N THR A 61 -5.51 20.46 -16.71
CA THR A 61 -6.38 20.61 -17.89
C THR A 61 -6.65 19.26 -18.53
N ASP A 62 -7.69 19.16 -19.35
CA ASP A 62 -8.00 17.92 -20.07
C ASP A 62 -6.87 17.49 -21.02
N ALA A 63 -6.10 18.45 -21.55
CA ALA A 63 -4.90 18.16 -22.33
C ALA A 63 -3.74 17.60 -21.49
N GLN A 64 -3.64 17.98 -20.21
CA GLN A 64 -2.57 17.53 -19.31
C GLN A 64 -2.86 16.17 -18.68
N LYS A 65 -4.13 15.88 -18.36
CA LYS A 65 -4.53 14.67 -17.63
C LYS A 65 -3.98 13.36 -18.25
N PRO A 66 -4.03 13.13 -19.58
CA PRO A 66 -3.48 11.91 -20.18
C PRO A 66 -1.97 11.78 -19.98
N ALA A 67 -1.22 12.88 -20.16
CA ALA A 67 0.22 12.89 -20.02
C ALA A 67 0.66 12.65 -18.56
N VAL A 68 -0.04 13.26 -17.60
CA VAL A 68 0.21 13.03 -16.16
C VAL A 68 -0.14 11.60 -15.78
N ASN A 69 -1.28 11.07 -16.24
CA ASN A 69 -1.67 9.68 -15.97
C ASN A 69 -0.66 8.68 -16.54
N ALA A 70 -0.17 8.91 -17.76
CA ALA A 70 0.88 8.08 -18.36
C ALA A 70 2.16 8.09 -17.51
N LEU A 71 2.58 9.26 -17.03
CA LEU A 71 3.75 9.39 -16.16
C LEU A 71 3.57 8.71 -14.79
N VAL A 72 2.38 8.80 -14.19
CA VAL A 72 2.04 8.09 -12.95
C VAL A 72 2.13 6.58 -13.15
N ASN A 73 1.54 6.05 -14.23
CA ASN A 73 1.61 4.63 -14.57
C ASN A 73 3.06 4.18 -14.87
N GLU A 74 3.85 4.98 -15.58
CA GLU A 74 5.27 4.69 -15.83
C GLU A 74 6.03 4.55 -14.50
N THR A 75 5.84 5.52 -13.59
CA THR A 75 6.52 5.58 -12.29
C THR A 75 6.14 4.36 -11.42
N LEU A 76 4.86 4.00 -11.40
CA LEU A 76 4.35 2.85 -10.66
C LEU A 76 4.86 1.52 -11.24
N ASN A 77 4.86 1.35 -12.56
CA ASN A 77 5.38 0.14 -13.19
C ASN A 77 6.89 -0.03 -12.94
N LYS A 78 7.66 1.07 -12.99
CA LYS A 78 9.07 1.04 -12.57
C LYS A 78 9.22 0.58 -11.13
N LYS A 79 8.44 1.14 -10.20
CA LYS A 79 8.45 0.69 -8.79
C LYS A 79 8.10 -0.79 -8.68
N LYS A 80 7.04 -1.26 -9.35
CA LYS A 80 6.62 -2.67 -9.36
C LYS A 80 7.77 -3.60 -9.74
N ASN A 81 8.55 -3.23 -10.75
CA ASN A 81 9.70 -4.02 -11.22
C ASN A 81 10.90 -3.96 -10.25
N LEU A 82 10.99 -2.93 -9.41
CA LEU A 82 12.03 -2.79 -8.39
C LEU A 82 11.68 -3.51 -7.09
N LEU A 83 10.39 -3.69 -6.76
CA LEU A 83 9.97 -4.29 -5.48
C LEU A 83 10.67 -5.61 -5.13
N PRO A 84 10.90 -6.56 -6.05
CA PRO A 84 11.60 -7.82 -5.72
C PRO A 84 13.04 -7.61 -5.24
N THR A 85 13.71 -6.52 -5.65
CA THR A 85 15.11 -6.27 -5.31
C THR A 85 15.29 -5.79 -3.87
N ILE A 86 14.21 -5.43 -3.15
CA ILE A 86 14.32 -4.99 -1.76
C ILE A 86 14.90 -6.08 -0.84
N ALA A 87 14.63 -7.35 -1.16
CA ALA A 87 15.07 -8.50 -0.39
C ALA A 87 16.53 -8.88 -0.68
N THR A 88 17.03 -8.58 -1.87
CA THR A 88 18.34 -9.04 -2.35
C THR A 88 19.38 -7.93 -2.47
N ASP A 89 18.96 -6.70 -2.76
CA ASP A 89 19.81 -5.52 -2.92
C ASP A 89 19.07 -4.25 -2.47
N LYS A 90 19.04 -4.05 -1.15
CA LYS A 90 18.36 -2.90 -0.53
C LYS A 90 18.98 -1.55 -0.94
N ALA A 91 20.31 -1.51 -1.13
CA ALA A 91 21.01 -0.30 -1.53
C ALA A 91 20.66 0.09 -2.98
N GLY A 92 20.70 -0.88 -3.90
CA GLY A 92 20.29 -0.70 -5.27
C GLY A 92 18.80 -0.39 -5.41
N TYR A 93 17.93 -1.03 -4.62
CA TYR A 93 16.51 -0.66 -4.53
C TYR A 93 16.35 0.82 -4.17
N THR A 94 17.01 1.25 -3.10
CA THR A 94 16.92 2.64 -2.59
C THR A 94 17.41 3.63 -3.64
N SER A 95 18.56 3.37 -4.25
CA SER A 95 19.14 4.21 -5.32
C SER A 95 18.21 4.31 -6.53
N LYS A 96 17.70 3.18 -7.03
CA LYS A 96 16.79 3.15 -8.18
C LYS A 96 15.44 3.81 -7.87
N MET A 97 14.92 3.68 -6.66
CA MET A 97 13.70 4.39 -6.26
C MET A 97 13.91 5.90 -6.13
N THR A 98 15.08 6.35 -5.66
CA THR A 98 15.44 7.79 -5.69
C THR A 98 15.45 8.30 -7.12
N ALA A 99 16.14 7.62 -8.03
CA ALA A 99 16.17 7.99 -9.44
C ALA A 99 14.75 7.99 -10.07
N ASN A 100 13.88 7.06 -9.69
CA ASN A 100 12.50 7.01 -10.16
C ASN A 100 11.70 8.26 -9.70
N ARG A 101 11.84 8.68 -8.43
CA ARG A 101 11.20 9.91 -7.90
C ARG A 101 11.70 11.17 -8.60
N GLU A 102 13.01 11.28 -8.81
CA GLU A 102 13.61 12.42 -9.50
C GLU A 102 13.15 12.48 -10.96
N SER A 103 13.08 11.33 -11.64
CA SER A 103 12.57 11.22 -13.01
C SER A 103 11.10 11.67 -13.11
N PHE A 104 10.24 11.22 -12.19
CA PHE A 104 8.85 11.69 -12.10
C PHE A 104 8.78 13.21 -11.99
N THR A 105 9.55 13.79 -11.07
CA THR A 105 9.55 15.23 -10.80
C THR A 105 10.05 16.02 -12.02
N ALA A 106 11.15 15.59 -12.63
CA ALA A 106 11.72 16.22 -13.82
C ALA A 106 10.78 16.17 -15.03
N LYS A 107 10.08 15.04 -15.24
CA LYS A 107 9.09 14.90 -16.31
C LYS A 107 7.83 15.72 -16.03
N MET A 108 7.34 15.76 -14.80
CA MET A 108 6.19 16.62 -14.43
C MET A 108 6.46 18.08 -14.76
N LYS A 109 7.66 18.60 -14.47
CA LYS A 109 8.03 19.99 -14.79
C LYS A 109 7.86 20.36 -16.28
N LYS A 110 7.94 19.37 -17.18
CA LYS A 110 7.77 19.55 -18.64
C LYS A 110 6.30 19.46 -19.08
N ILE A 111 5.44 18.85 -18.28
CA ILE A 111 4.02 18.61 -18.60
C ILE A 111 3.12 19.71 -18.04
N VAL A 112 3.44 20.19 -16.83
CA VAL A 112 2.61 21.18 -16.12
C VAL A 112 3.24 22.57 -16.15
N SER A 113 2.43 23.60 -15.91
CA SER A 113 2.91 24.98 -15.83
C SER A 113 3.80 25.20 -14.59
N PRO A 114 4.59 26.28 -14.53
CA PRO A 114 5.40 26.60 -13.36
C PRO A 114 4.58 26.70 -12.06
N THR A 115 3.40 27.31 -12.11
CA THR A 115 2.50 27.42 -10.94
C THR A 115 2.01 26.04 -10.48
N GLN A 116 1.62 25.18 -11.41
CA GLN A 116 1.21 23.81 -11.11
C GLN A 116 2.40 22.99 -10.57
N PHE A 117 3.61 23.22 -11.08
CA PHE A 117 4.80 22.56 -10.58
C PHE A 117 5.13 22.97 -9.15
N THR A 118 5.02 24.25 -8.80
CA THR A 118 5.14 24.72 -7.41
C THR A 118 4.07 24.10 -6.51
N ALA A 119 2.83 23.96 -6.99
CA ALA A 119 1.79 23.26 -6.24
C ALA A 119 2.12 21.77 -6.06
N LEU A 120 2.71 21.12 -7.07
CA LEU A 120 3.16 19.74 -6.98
C LEU A 120 4.25 19.58 -5.92
N THR A 121 5.28 20.44 -5.91
CA THR A 121 6.38 20.32 -4.93
C THR A 121 5.89 20.45 -3.49
N ALA A 122 4.84 21.24 -3.25
CA ALA A 122 4.20 21.34 -1.94
C ALA A 122 3.41 20.06 -1.54
N LEU A 123 2.94 19.28 -2.52
CA LEU A 123 2.22 18.01 -2.30
C LEU A 123 3.15 16.80 -2.16
N LEU A 124 4.40 16.91 -2.61
CA LEU A 124 5.34 15.79 -2.56
C LEU A 124 5.57 15.34 -1.10
N PRO A 125 5.57 14.03 -0.83
CA PRO A 125 5.81 13.54 0.51
C PRO A 125 7.21 13.90 0.99
N LYS A 126 7.32 14.39 2.23
CA LYS A 126 8.61 14.66 2.87
C LYS A 126 9.26 13.40 3.45
N SER A 127 8.50 12.32 3.60
CA SER A 127 8.93 11.05 4.21
C SER A 127 8.07 9.89 3.70
N ALA A 128 8.66 8.69 3.71
CA ALA A 128 7.99 7.43 3.39
C ALA A 128 6.94 7.00 4.42
N LEU A 129 6.89 7.65 5.59
CA LEU A 129 5.98 7.28 6.69
C LEU A 129 4.57 7.84 6.53
N ALA A 130 4.34 8.76 5.59
CA ALA A 130 3.02 9.34 5.39
C ALA A 130 2.08 8.36 4.67
N VAL A 131 0.80 8.37 5.05
CA VAL A 131 -0.21 7.50 4.44
C VAL A 131 -0.95 8.25 3.34
N THR A 132 -0.29 8.41 2.19
CA THR A 132 -0.88 9.08 1.03
C THR A 132 -0.66 8.27 -0.26
N PRO A 133 -1.51 8.44 -1.28
CA PRO A 133 -1.29 7.80 -2.58
C PRO A 133 0.06 8.17 -3.21
N LEU A 134 0.53 9.40 -2.99
CA LEU A 134 1.83 9.86 -3.48
C LEU A 134 2.99 9.12 -2.78
N VAL A 135 2.88 8.79 -1.50
CA VAL A 135 3.88 7.94 -0.83
C VAL A 135 3.87 6.55 -1.46
N GLN A 136 2.71 5.93 -1.64
CA GLN A 136 2.61 4.60 -2.25
C GLN A 136 3.24 4.54 -3.65
N MET A 137 3.22 5.64 -4.40
CA MET A 137 3.90 5.74 -5.69
C MET A 137 5.41 5.98 -5.56
N LEU A 138 5.84 6.89 -4.68
CA LEU A 138 7.19 7.45 -4.67
C LEU A 138 8.15 6.74 -3.70
N TYR A 139 7.65 6.03 -2.69
CA TYR A 139 8.43 5.37 -1.65
C TYR A 139 7.96 3.92 -1.48
#